data_AF-A0A6J7T6T4-F1
#
_entry.id   AF-A0A6J7T6T4-F1
#
_cell.length_a   1.000
_cell.length_b   1.000
_cell.length_c   1.000
_cell.angle_alpha   90.00
_cell.angle_beta   90.00
_cell.angle_gamma   90.00
#
_symmetry.space_group_name_H-M   'P 1'
#
loop_
_entity.id
_entity.type
_entity.pdbx_description
1 polymer ?
#
loop_
_entity_poly.entity_id
_entity_poly.type
_entity_poly.pdbx_seq_one_letter_code
_entity_poly.pdbx_strand_id
1 'polypeptide(L)'
;MIANVMFELDVVNLSTKDRSSGALWFSEVIATIGLVLIIFCIVRSGRASAVPYAVGVWIGGAYWFTSSTSFANPAVDFARSLSDSFAGIKPSSIPGFLIAQIIGGLLAYVLVKVLYPVARDEEAK
;
A
#
# COMPACT_ATOMS: atom_id res chain seq x y z
N MET A 1 11.83 9.09 10.48
CA MET A 1 13.20 9.58 10.79
C MET A 1 13.67 9.14 12.18
N ILE A 2 12.78 9.02 13.18
CA ILE A 2 13.12 8.39 14.48
C ILE A 2 13.74 7.00 14.29
N ALA A 3 13.24 6.20 13.35
CA ALA A 3 13.85 4.91 13.01
C ALA A 3 15.34 5.00 12.67
N ASN A 4 15.79 6.03 11.93
CA ASN A 4 17.21 6.19 11.61
C ASN A 4 18.03 6.38 12.89
N VAL A 5 17.53 7.20 13.83
CA VAL A 5 18.16 7.39 15.14
C VAL A 5 18.22 6.09 15.94
N MET A 6 17.14 5.28 15.91
CA MET A 6 17.12 3.96 16.57
C MET A 6 18.18 3.00 16.04
N PHE A 7 18.66 3.19 14.82
CA PHE A 7 19.68 2.38 14.17
C PHE A 7 21.02 3.12 14.02
N GLU A 8 21.24 4.21 14.76
CA GLU A 8 22.47 5.02 14.73
C GLU A 8 22.83 5.54 13.32
N LEU A 9 21.82 5.78 12.49
CA LEU A 9 21.94 6.42 11.18
C LEU A 9 21.65 7.92 11.26
N ASP A 10 22.13 8.69 10.27
CA ASP A 10 21.77 10.10 10.13
C ASP A 10 20.23 10.27 10.08
N VAL A 11 19.73 11.31 10.76
CA VAL A 11 18.29 11.60 10.88
C VAL A 11 17.60 11.60 9.52
N VAL A 12 18.28 12.17 8.51
CA VAL A 12 17.92 12.06 7.10
C VAL A 12 19.10 11.45 6.37
N ASN A 13 18.88 10.30 5.73
CA ASN A 13 19.89 9.57 4.99
C ASN A 13 19.29 9.11 3.67
N LEU A 14 19.54 9.84 2.58
CA LEU A 14 18.86 9.59 1.30
C LEU A 14 19.22 8.21 0.75
N SER A 15 18.20 7.42 0.43
CA SER A 15 18.44 6.05 -0.01
C SER A 15 19.03 5.96 -1.42
N THR A 16 19.98 5.04 -1.57
CA THR A 16 20.59 4.67 -2.84
C THR A 16 20.02 3.36 -3.41
N LYS A 17 19.11 2.70 -2.69
CA LYS A 17 18.52 1.40 -3.06
C LYS A 17 17.65 1.51 -4.30
N ASP A 18 18.14 1.01 -5.43
CA ASP A 18 17.37 0.96 -6.66
C ASP A 18 16.23 -0.07 -6.54
N ARG A 19 15.00 0.37 -6.79
CA ARG A 19 13.80 -0.47 -6.80
C ARG A 19 13.02 -0.15 -8.06
N SER A 20 13.56 -0.54 -9.21
CA SER A 20 12.97 -0.23 -10.51
C SER A 20 12.83 -1.48 -11.36
N SER A 21 11.70 -2.18 -11.24
CA SER A 21 11.41 -3.34 -12.08
C SER A 21 9.91 -3.57 -12.23
N GLY A 22 9.52 -4.18 -13.36
CA GLY A 22 8.12 -4.50 -13.63
C GLY A 22 7.50 -5.43 -12.59
N ALA A 23 8.26 -6.37 -12.02
CA ALA A 23 7.78 -7.26 -10.96
C ALA A 23 7.43 -6.49 -9.68
N LEU A 24 8.24 -5.49 -9.30
CA LEU A 24 7.99 -4.65 -8.14
C LEU A 24 6.72 -3.81 -8.32
N TRP A 25 6.56 -3.19 -9.49
CA TRP A 25 5.38 -2.37 -9.78
C TRP A 25 4.12 -3.22 -9.85
N PHE A 26 4.18 -4.38 -10.51
CA PHE A 26 3.07 -5.32 -10.54
C PHE A 26 2.67 -5.78 -9.13
N SER A 27 3.64 -6.09 -8.27
CA SER A 27 3.33 -6.49 -6.91
C SER A 27 2.73 -5.36 -6.06
N GLU A 28 3.08 -4.10 -6.32
CA GLU A 28 2.41 -2.94 -5.70
C GLU A 28 0.94 -2.81 -6.14
N VAL A 29 0.63 -3.04 -7.42
CA VAL A 29 -0.77 -3.08 -7.89
C VAL A 29 -1.56 -4.11 -7.09
N ILE A 30 -1.04 -5.33 -6.94
CA ILE A 30 -1.70 -6.41 -6.20
C ILE A 30 -1.82 -6.08 -4.70
N ALA A 31 -0.76 -5.55 -4.10
CA ALA A 31 -0.74 -5.15 -2.70
C ALA A 31 -1.80 -4.08 -2.39
N THR A 32 -1.89 -3.04 -3.23
CA THR A 32 -2.89 -1.98 -3.09
C THR A 32 -4.30 -2.48 -3.35
N ILE A 33 -4.51 -3.35 -4.34
CA ILE A 33 -5.82 -3.95 -4.62
C ILE A 33 -6.35 -4.67 -3.38
N GLY A 34 -5.57 -5.60 -2.82
CA GLY A 34 -6.03 -6.36 -1.67
C GLY A 34 -6.18 -5.52 -0.41
N LEU A 35 -5.34 -4.51 -0.19
CA LEU A 35 -5.46 -3.60 0.95
C LEU A 35 -6.75 -2.79 0.89
N VAL A 36 -7.06 -2.19 -0.26
CA VAL A 36 -8.26 -1.38 -0.41
C VAL A 36 -9.51 -2.28 -0.35
N LEU A 37 -9.48 -3.45 -0.99
CA LEU A 37 -10.57 -4.41 -0.92
C LEU A 37 -10.85 -4.85 0.52
N ILE A 38 -9.84 -5.29 1.28
CA ILE A 38 -10.07 -5.80 2.64
C ILE A 38 -10.67 -4.73 3.55
N ILE A 39 -10.21 -3.48 3.44
CA ILE A 39 -10.77 -2.35 4.19
C ILE A 39 -12.25 -2.16 3.84
N PHE A 40 -12.56 -1.98 2.55
CA PHE A 40 -13.92 -1.64 2.13
C PHE A 40 -14.91 -2.80 2.27
N CYS A 41 -14.50 -4.04 2.03
CA CYS A 41 -15.32 -5.23 2.21
C CYS A 41 -15.72 -5.40 3.69
N ILE A 42 -14.76 -5.23 4.62
CA ILE A 42 -15.04 -5.33 6.06
C ILE A 42 -15.97 -4.20 6.52
N VAL A 43 -15.71 -2.96 6.11
CA VAL A 43 -16.55 -1.81 6.46
C VAL A 43 -17.97 -2.00 5.92
N ARG A 44 -18.14 -2.37 4.64
CA ARG A 44 -19.46 -2.62 4.05
C ARG A 44 -20.17 -3.85 4.61
N SER A 45 -19.43 -4.77 5.23
CA SER A 45 -19.99 -5.93 5.93
C SER A 45 -20.38 -5.63 7.38
N GLY A 46 -20.39 -4.36 7.80
CA GLY A 46 -20.78 -3.91 9.14
C GLY A 46 -19.78 -4.27 10.25
N ARG A 47 -18.55 -4.64 9.91
CA ARG A 47 -17.52 -5.16 10.84
C ARG A 47 -16.34 -4.21 10.99
N ALA A 48 -16.58 -2.89 11.01
CA ALA A 48 -15.52 -1.88 10.98
C ALA A 48 -14.46 -2.06 12.08
N SER A 49 -14.82 -2.61 13.25
CA SER A 49 -13.87 -2.92 14.33
C SER A 49 -12.81 -3.97 13.96
N ALA A 50 -13.04 -4.79 12.93
CA ALA A 50 -12.09 -5.78 12.44
C ALA A 50 -11.02 -5.20 11.49
N VAL A 51 -11.21 -3.98 10.98
CA VAL A 51 -10.31 -3.37 9.98
C VAL A 51 -8.85 -3.29 10.45
N PRO A 52 -8.52 -2.81 11.67
CA PRO A 52 -7.13 -2.70 12.10
C PRO A 52 -6.40 -4.05 12.10
N TYR A 53 -7.07 -5.11 12.54
CA TYR A 53 -6.52 -6.47 12.55
C TYR A 53 -6.30 -6.99 11.13
N ALA A 54 -7.31 -6.83 10.28
CA ALA A 54 -7.25 -7.30 8.90
C ALA A 54 -6.19 -6.57 8.08
N VAL A 55 -6.04 -5.25 8.26
CA VAL A 55 -4.97 -4.46 7.64
C VAL A 55 -3.60 -4.93 8.13
N GLY A 56 -3.44 -5.16 9.44
CA GLY A 56 -2.19 -5.69 9.98
C GLY A 56 -1.81 -7.05 9.38
N VAL A 57 -2.77 -7.97 9.28
CA VAL A 57 -2.57 -9.28 8.64
C VAL A 57 -2.26 -9.13 7.16
N TRP A 58 -2.96 -8.26 6.44
CA TRP A 58 -2.72 -8.04 5.01
C TRP A 58 -1.33 -7.47 4.76
N ILE A 59 -0.93 -6.40 5.45
CA ILE A 59 0.39 -5.79 5.28
C ILE A 59 1.49 -6.75 5.70
N GLY A 60 1.32 -7.48 6.81
CA GLY A 60 2.28 -8.49 7.25
C GLY A 60 2.45 -9.63 6.24
N GLY A 61 1.34 -10.13 5.68
CA GLY A 61 1.37 -11.16 4.64
C GLY A 61 1.96 -10.63 3.33
N ALA A 62 1.51 -9.47 2.86
CA ALA A 62 1.96 -8.84 1.63
C ALA A 62 3.45 -8.49 1.67
N TYR A 63 3.97 -8.08 2.82
CA TYR A 63 5.40 -7.91 3.03
C TYR A 63 6.19 -9.19 2.68
N TRP A 64 5.63 -10.38 2.95
CA TRP A 64 6.28 -11.67 2.72
C TRP A 64 6.09 -12.21 1.31
N PHE A 65 4.88 -12.11 0.74
CA PHE A 65 4.57 -12.73 -0.56
C PHE A 65 4.81 -11.82 -1.76
N THR A 66 4.93 -10.49 -1.57
CA THR A 66 5.17 -9.55 -2.68
C THR A 66 6.66 -9.28 -2.88
N SER A 67 7.09 -9.21 -4.13
CA SER A 67 8.47 -8.85 -4.48
C SER A 67 8.86 -7.43 -4.04
N SER A 68 7.90 -6.51 -3.94
CA SER A 68 8.14 -5.12 -3.52
C SER A 68 8.31 -4.94 -2.02
N THR A 69 7.88 -5.91 -1.21
CA THR A 69 7.62 -5.79 0.23
C THR A 69 6.45 -4.86 0.59
N SER A 70 5.47 -4.75 -0.32
CA SER A 70 4.16 -4.13 -0.16
C SER A 70 4.17 -2.75 0.49
N PHE A 71 4.57 -1.73 -0.25
CA PHE A 71 4.54 -0.37 0.28
C PHE A 71 3.08 0.10 0.32
N ALA A 72 2.37 -0.08 -0.80
CA ALA A 72 0.93 0.15 -0.98
C ALA A 72 0.44 1.50 -0.44
N ASN A 73 1.34 2.49 -0.35
CA ASN A 73 1.11 3.77 0.30
C ASN A 73 2.20 4.76 -0.12
N PRO A 74 1.86 5.84 -0.86
CA PRO A 74 2.85 6.81 -1.31
C PRO A 74 3.65 7.46 -0.18
N ALA A 75 3.04 7.66 1.00
CA ALA A 75 3.74 8.24 2.14
C ALA A 75 4.86 7.32 2.65
N VAL A 76 4.69 6.00 2.52
CA VAL A 76 5.73 5.01 2.85
C VAL A 76 6.87 5.09 1.84
N ASP A 77 6.58 5.26 0.55
CA ASP A 77 7.59 5.44 -0.49
C ASP A 77 8.49 6.65 -0.17
N PHE A 78 7.89 7.80 0.13
CA PHE A 78 8.62 9.01 0.51
C PHE A 78 9.41 8.83 1.80
N ALA A 79 8.80 8.27 2.85
CA ALA A 79 9.47 8.09 4.14
C ALA A 79 10.70 7.16 4.02
N ARG A 80 10.60 6.09 3.21
CA ARG A 80 11.69 5.15 2.96
C ARG A 80 12.79 5.73 2.07
N SER A 81 12.49 6.77 1.29
CA SER A 81 13.52 7.48 0.50
C SER A 81 14.48 8.32 1.34
N LEU A 82 14.09 8.65 2.57
CA LEU A 82 14.88 9.42 3.54
C LEU A 82 15.68 8.53 4.50
N SER A 83 15.77 7.22 4.23
CA SER A 83 16.53 6.25 5.02
C SER A 83 17.26 5.23 4.12
N ASP A 84 18.59 5.30 4.01
CA ASP A 84 19.38 4.30 3.28
C ASP A 84 19.64 3.03 4.11
N SER A 85 18.57 2.28 4.34
CA SER A 85 18.59 0.99 5.04
C SER A 85 18.20 -0.16 4.12
N PHE A 86 18.04 -1.37 4.65
CA PHE A 86 17.47 -2.50 3.88
C PHE A 86 16.07 -2.15 3.32
N ALA A 87 15.34 -1.29 4.04
CA ALA A 87 14.03 -0.83 3.64
C ALA A 87 14.11 0.35 2.65
N GLY A 88 15.26 0.94 2.38
CA GLY A 88 15.37 2.14 1.55
C GLY A 88 14.80 1.99 0.14
N ILE A 89 14.43 3.13 -0.46
CA ILE A 89 14.08 3.27 -1.88
C ILE A 89 14.68 4.56 -2.44
N LYS A 90 15.42 4.44 -3.54
CA LYS A 90 15.98 5.61 -4.22
C LYS A 90 14.84 6.54 -4.68
N PRO A 91 14.93 7.87 -4.47
CA PRO A 91 13.86 8.81 -4.84
C PRO A 91 13.40 8.70 -6.30
N SER A 92 14.31 8.39 -7.23
CA SER A 92 13.98 8.19 -8.66
C SER A 92 13.12 6.95 -8.93
N SER A 93 13.00 6.02 -7.97
CA SER A 93 12.16 4.81 -8.08
C SER A 93 10.70 5.07 -7.66
N ILE A 94 10.44 6.14 -6.88
CA ILE A 94 9.11 6.47 -6.34
C ILE A 94 8.03 6.59 -7.42
N PRO A 95 8.26 7.26 -8.57
CA PRO A 95 7.19 7.44 -9.56
C PRO A 95 6.58 6.12 -10.06
N GLY A 96 7.39 5.07 -10.20
CA GLY A 96 6.89 3.74 -10.62
C GLY A 96 5.97 3.10 -9.57
N PHE A 97 6.31 3.22 -8.29
CA PHE A 97 5.48 2.75 -7.18
C PHE A 97 4.17 3.55 -7.09
N LEU A 98 4.26 4.88 -7.17
CA LEU A 98 3.08 5.76 -7.12
C LEU A 98 2.08 5.43 -8.25
N ILE A 99 2.56 5.26 -9.48
CA ILE A 99 1.71 4.90 -10.63
C ILE A 99 1.06 3.54 -10.39
N ALA A 100 1.82 2.54 -9.95
CA ALA A 100 1.30 1.21 -9.64
C ALA A 100 0.22 1.25 -8.54
N GLN A 101 0.44 2.00 -7.47
CA GLN A 101 -0.51 2.15 -6.36
C GLN A 101 -1.79 2.89 -6.81
N ILE A 102 -1.68 3.91 -7.67
CA ILE A 102 -2.86 4.57 -8.27
C ILE A 102 -3.66 3.58 -9.12
N ILE A 103 -3.01 2.80 -9.98
CA ILE A 103 -3.66 1.77 -10.78
C ILE A 103 -4.35 0.75 -9.88
N GLY A 104 -3.66 0.24 -8.86
CA GLY A 104 -4.22 -0.71 -7.90
C GLY A 104 -5.42 -0.14 -7.15
N GLY A 105 -5.37 1.12 -6.71
CA GLY A 105 -6.48 1.80 -6.06
C GLY A 105 -7.70 1.99 -6.96
N LEU A 106 -7.49 2.35 -8.23
CA LEU A 106 -8.57 2.47 -9.22
C LEU A 106 -9.23 1.12 -9.50
N LEU A 107 -8.43 0.07 -9.69
CA LEU A 107 -8.94 -1.29 -9.89
C LEU A 107 -9.71 -1.78 -8.65
N ALA A 108 -9.18 -1.54 -7.45
CA ALA A 108 -9.86 -1.86 -6.21
C ALA A 108 -11.19 -1.13 -6.08
N TYR A 109 -11.25 0.16 -6.42
CA TYR A 109 -12.48 0.93 -6.40
C TYR A 109 -13.56 0.31 -7.28
N VAL A 110 -13.21 -0.10 -8.50
CA VAL A 110 -14.14 -0.80 -9.42
C VAL A 110 -14.58 -2.13 -8.80
N LEU A 111 -13.65 -2.95 -8.32
CA LEU A 111 -13.95 -4.24 -7.71
C LEU A 111 -14.86 -4.10 -6.48
N VAL A 112 -14.58 -3.13 -5.62
CA VAL A 112 -15.40 -2.80 -4.45
C VAL A 112 -16.84 -2.48 -4.85
N LYS A 113 -17.05 -1.68 -5.91
CA LYS A 113 -18.39 -1.34 -6.41
C LYS A 113 -19.13 -2.55 -6.98
N VAL A 114 -18.42 -3.46 -7.63
CA VAL A 114 -19.01 -4.65 -8.25
C VAL A 114 -19.34 -5.72 -7.20
N LEU A 115 -18.45 -5.95 -6.23
CA LEU A 115 -18.59 -7.00 -5.21
C LEU A 115 -19.51 -6.60 -4.06
N TYR A 116 -19.52 -5.31 -3.69
CA TYR A 116 -20.36 -4.77 -2.64
C TYR A 116 -21.13 -3.54 -3.17
N PRO A 117 -22.10 -3.75 -4.07
CA PRO A 117 -22.98 -2.68 -4.49
C PRO A 117 -23.68 -2.14 -3.24
N VAL A 118 -23.54 -0.84 -3.01
CA VAL A 118 -24.45 -0.16 -2.07
C VAL A 118 -25.82 -0.31 -2.70
N ALA A 119 -26.80 -0.87 -1.98
CA ALA A 119 -28.18 -0.89 -2.44
C ALA A 119 -28.48 0.54 -2.90
N ARG A 120 -28.78 0.70 -4.20
CA ARG A 120 -29.24 1.97 -4.73
C ARG A 120 -30.50 2.23 -3.92
N ASP A 121 -30.49 3.23 -3.04
CA ASP A 121 -31.72 3.67 -2.38
C ASP A 121 -32.75 3.75 -3.49
N GLU A 122 -33.75 2.88 -3.39
CA GLU A 122 -34.76 2.75 -4.41
C GLU A 122 -35.31 4.15 -4.70
N GLU A 123 -35.53 4.41 -5.98
CA GLU A 123 -36.45 5.43 -6.44
C GLU A 123 -37.78 5.26 -5.66
N ALA A 124 -37.88 5.95 -4.53
CA ALA A 124 -39.08 6.00 -3.69
C ALA A 124 -39.21 7.42 -3.11
N LYS A 125 -39.39 8.36 -4.03
CA LYS A 125 -40.24 9.52 -3.78
C LYS A 125 -41.56 9.29 -4.50
#